data_AF-A0A8B8LH31-F1
#
_entry.id   AF-A0A8B8LH31-F1
#
_cell.length_a   1.000
_cell.length_b   1.000
_cell.length_c   1.000
_cell.angle_alpha   90.00
_cell.angle_beta   90.00
_cell.angle_gamma   90.00
#
_symmetry.space_group_name_H-M   'P 1'
#
loop_
_entity.id
_entity.type
_entity.pdbx_description
1 polymer ?
#
loop_
_entity_poly.entity_id
_entity_poly.type
_entity_poly.pdbx_seq_one_letter_code
_entity_poly.pdbx_strand_id
1 'polypeptide(L)'
;MAPKQGRARVSRNPELIRGIGKYSRSQMYHKRGLWAIKAKNGGSFPRHDPNPKPQAPPQKPPKFYPAEDVKKPLLNKHKPKATKLRASITPGTVLILLAGRFKGKRVVFLKQLPSGLLLVTGPFKINGVPLRRVNQSYVIGTSTKVDVSAVNVDKFDDKYFSKEVQKKTKKGEGEFFEAEKEVREKCAPPTKER
;
A
#
# COMPACT_ATOMS: atom_id res chain seq x y z
N MET A 1 27.47 -13.63 -28.13
CA MET A 1 25.99 -13.71 -28.14
C MET A 1 25.45 -13.16 -26.83
N ALA A 2 24.69 -12.07 -26.85
CA ALA A 2 24.08 -11.52 -25.64
C ALA A 2 23.06 -12.51 -25.03
N PRO A 3 23.00 -12.68 -23.70
CA PRO A 3 22.03 -13.58 -23.08
C PRO A 3 20.61 -13.06 -23.36
N LYS A 4 19.79 -13.89 -24.01
CA LYS A 4 18.36 -13.60 -24.24
C LYS A 4 17.71 -13.26 -22.90
N GLN A 5 17.05 -12.10 -22.83
CA GLN A 5 16.29 -11.67 -21.66
C GLN A 5 15.34 -12.81 -21.23
N GLY A 6 15.60 -13.37 -20.05
CA GLY A 6 14.86 -14.51 -19.55
C GLY A 6 13.41 -14.14 -19.27
N ARG A 7 12.45 -14.90 -19.81
CA ARG A 7 11.05 -14.80 -19.40
C ARG A 7 10.94 -14.93 -17.89
N ALA A 8 10.08 -14.12 -17.26
CA ALA A 8 9.83 -14.18 -15.83
C ALA A 8 9.46 -15.63 -15.42
N ARG A 9 10.18 -16.17 -14.43
CA ARG A 9 9.96 -17.54 -13.95
C ARG A 9 8.64 -17.61 -13.18
N VAL A 10 7.58 -18.09 -13.82
CA VAL A 10 6.31 -18.45 -13.16
C VAL A 10 6.46 -19.80 -12.44
N SER A 11 5.77 -19.99 -11.32
CA SER A 11 5.77 -21.29 -10.63
C SER A 11 5.15 -22.37 -11.53
N ARG A 12 5.83 -23.51 -11.66
CA ARG A 12 5.30 -24.68 -12.40
C ARG A 12 4.29 -25.50 -11.57
N ASN A 13 3.98 -25.06 -10.35
CA ASN A 13 2.99 -25.66 -9.45
C ASN A 13 1.94 -24.59 -9.10
N PRO A 14 0.75 -24.61 -9.72
CA PRO A 14 -0.33 -23.71 -9.33
C PRO A 14 -0.81 -24.07 -7.91
N GLU A 15 -1.32 -23.07 -7.18
CA GLU A 15 -1.92 -23.30 -5.86
C GLU A 15 -3.27 -23.99 -6.01
N LEU A 16 -3.52 -25.05 -5.22
CA LEU A 16 -4.85 -25.64 -5.08
C LEU A 16 -5.66 -24.82 -4.08
N ILE A 17 -5.06 -24.55 -2.93
CA ILE A 17 -5.53 -23.66 -1.87
C ILE A 17 -4.32 -22.83 -1.45
N ARG A 18 -4.53 -21.64 -0.88
CA ARG A 18 -3.43 -20.76 -0.43
C ARG A 18 -2.45 -21.51 0.48
N GLY A 19 -1.20 -21.62 0.03
CA GLY A 19 -0.13 -22.34 0.75
C GLY A 19 0.02 -23.83 0.43
N ILE A 20 -0.91 -24.42 -0.35
CA ILE A 20 -0.86 -25.82 -0.79
C ILE A 20 -0.81 -25.87 -2.32
N GLY A 21 0.29 -26.38 -2.86
CA GLY A 21 0.44 -26.59 -4.30
C GLY A 21 -0.40 -27.76 -4.80
N LYS A 22 -0.88 -27.69 -6.05
CA LYS A 22 -1.69 -28.72 -6.71
C LYS A 22 -0.92 -30.04 -6.90
N TYR A 23 0.37 -29.97 -7.17
CA TYR A 23 1.23 -31.13 -7.42
C TYR A 23 2.10 -31.48 -6.22
N SER A 24 2.32 -32.78 -6.01
CA SER A 24 3.20 -33.33 -4.98
C SER A 24 4.70 -33.09 -5.29
N ARG A 25 5.56 -33.33 -4.30
CA ARG A 25 7.02 -33.16 -4.44
C ARG A 25 7.63 -34.06 -5.53
N SER A 26 7.16 -35.30 -5.68
CA SER A 26 7.65 -36.25 -6.69
C SER A 26 7.27 -35.83 -8.11
N GLN A 27 6.00 -35.44 -8.34
CA GLN A 27 5.58 -34.91 -9.64
C GLN A 27 6.35 -33.63 -10.00
N MET A 28 6.56 -32.74 -9.03
CA MET A 28 7.35 -31.52 -9.24
C MET A 28 8.83 -31.79 -9.49
N TYR A 29 9.40 -32.84 -8.90
CA TYR A 29 10.76 -33.28 -9.16
C TYR A 29 10.97 -33.65 -10.64
N HIS A 30 10.02 -34.39 -11.21
CA HIS A 30 10.02 -34.73 -12.65
C HIS A 30 9.73 -33.53 -13.54
N LYS A 31 8.66 -32.77 -13.27
CA LYS A 31 8.28 -31.58 -14.06
C LYS A 31 9.33 -30.47 -14.07
N ARG A 32 10.11 -30.31 -12.99
CA ARG A 32 11.20 -29.32 -12.96
C ARG A 32 12.45 -29.79 -13.70
N GLY A 33 12.53 -31.06 -14.11
CA GLY A 33 13.73 -31.65 -14.69
C GLY A 33 14.87 -31.80 -13.69
N LEU A 34 14.57 -31.75 -12.37
CA LEU A 34 15.59 -31.87 -11.33
C LEU A 34 16.26 -33.25 -11.36
N TRP A 35 15.52 -34.28 -11.76
CA TRP A 35 16.06 -35.62 -11.98
C TRP A 35 17.17 -35.63 -13.05
N ALA A 36 16.96 -34.95 -14.18
CA ALA A 36 17.93 -34.88 -15.26
C ALA A 36 19.16 -34.04 -14.86
N ILE A 37 18.97 -32.95 -14.11
CA ILE A 37 20.07 -32.14 -13.58
C ILE A 37 20.89 -32.95 -12.56
N LYS A 38 20.23 -33.71 -11.69
CA LYS A 38 20.90 -34.57 -10.70
C LYS A 38 21.69 -35.69 -11.38
N ALA A 39 21.12 -36.31 -12.41
CA ALA A 39 21.83 -37.34 -13.21
C ALA A 39 23.08 -36.76 -13.90
N LYS A 40 22.98 -35.56 -14.46
CA LYS A 40 24.12 -34.88 -15.12
C LYS A 40 25.24 -34.48 -14.18
N ASN A 41 24.95 -34.22 -12.90
CA ASN A 41 25.93 -33.78 -11.89
C ASN A 41 26.32 -34.93 -10.93
N GLY A 42 26.40 -36.16 -11.45
CA GLY A 42 26.89 -37.31 -10.69
C GLY A 42 26.05 -37.66 -9.45
N GLY A 43 24.74 -37.41 -9.48
CA GLY A 43 23.85 -37.68 -8.35
C GLY A 43 23.74 -36.55 -7.32
N SER A 44 24.46 -35.44 -7.51
CA SER A 44 24.40 -34.26 -6.63
C SER A 44 23.70 -33.07 -7.28
N PHE A 45 23.21 -32.11 -6.50
CA PHE A 45 22.70 -30.85 -7.03
C PHE A 45 23.81 -29.79 -7.04
N PRO A 46 23.88 -28.92 -8.06
CA PRO A 46 24.84 -27.81 -8.08
C PRO A 46 24.66 -26.92 -6.84
N ARG A 47 25.76 -26.66 -6.12
CA ARG A 47 25.81 -25.70 -5.02
C ARG A 47 26.51 -24.43 -5.50
N HIS A 48 25.96 -23.28 -5.13
CA HIS A 48 26.65 -22.00 -5.24
C HIS A 48 26.99 -21.53 -3.84
N ASP A 49 28.25 -21.69 -3.45
CA ASP A 49 28.74 -21.14 -2.20
C ASP A 49 28.88 -19.62 -2.33
N PRO A 50 28.42 -18.83 -1.34
CA PRO A 50 28.52 -17.38 -1.41
C PRO A 50 30.00 -16.97 -1.35
N ASN A 51 30.41 -16.11 -2.30
CA ASN A 51 31.74 -15.51 -2.27
C ASN A 51 31.99 -14.80 -0.93
N PRO A 52 33.20 -14.90 -0.36
CA PRO A 52 33.54 -14.24 0.89
C PRO A 52 33.31 -12.73 0.76
N LYS A 53 32.52 -12.15 1.68
CA LYS A 53 32.28 -10.70 1.69
C LYS A 53 33.60 -9.96 1.91
N PRO A 54 33.90 -8.90 1.13
CA PRO A 54 35.08 -8.07 1.35
C PRO A 54 35.04 -7.43 2.75
N GLN A 55 36.21 -7.35 3.40
CA GLN A 55 36.36 -6.79 4.74
C GLN A 55 35.99 -5.29 4.72
N ALA A 56 34.95 -4.92 5.47
CA ALA A 56 34.54 -3.52 5.60
C ALA A 56 35.56 -2.73 6.44
N PRO A 57 35.78 -1.44 6.15
CA PRO A 57 36.70 -0.60 6.92
C PRO A 57 36.25 -0.47 8.39
N PRO A 58 37.19 -0.35 9.35
CA PRO A 58 36.88 -0.31 10.78
C PRO A 58 36.09 0.96 11.13
N GLN A 59 34.90 0.79 11.73
CA GLN A 59 34.07 1.91 12.21
C GLN A 59 34.57 2.38 13.59
N LYS A 60 34.76 3.70 13.76
CA LYS A 60 35.14 4.30 15.05
C LYS A 60 34.01 4.10 16.07
N PRO A 61 34.29 3.70 17.33
CA PRO A 61 33.26 3.53 18.34
C PRO A 61 32.61 4.88 18.71
N PRO A 62 31.33 4.89 19.11
CA PRO A 62 30.67 6.11 19.59
C PRO A 62 31.34 6.60 20.88
N LYS A 63 31.39 7.93 21.06
CA LYS A 63 31.98 8.58 22.26
C LYS A 63 31.09 8.43 23.50
N PHE A 64 29.78 8.25 23.31
CA PHE A 64 28.79 8.21 24.38
C PHE A 64 28.26 6.79 24.58
N TYR A 65 28.23 6.33 25.84
CA TYR A 65 27.66 5.06 26.27
C TYR A 65 26.52 5.35 27.26
N PRO A 66 25.31 4.80 27.07
CA PRO A 66 24.26 4.90 28.07
C PRO A 66 24.64 4.09 29.33
N ALA A 67 24.12 4.50 30.49
CA ALA A 67 24.37 3.80 31.76
C ALA A 67 23.66 2.43 31.83
N GLU A 68 22.58 2.25 31.07
CA GLU A 68 21.82 1.00 30.99
C GLU A 68 21.69 0.55 29.52
N ASP A 69 21.74 -0.77 29.30
CA ASP A 69 21.55 -1.36 27.98
C ASP A 69 20.07 -1.39 27.59
N VAL A 70 19.73 -0.67 26.51
CA VAL A 70 18.37 -0.71 25.94
C VAL A 70 18.21 -1.99 25.11
N LYS A 71 17.32 -2.88 25.55
CA LYS A 71 17.00 -4.12 24.83
C LYS A 71 16.48 -3.82 23.41
N LYS A 72 17.11 -4.42 22.40
CA LYS A 72 16.65 -4.31 21.00
C LYS A 72 15.28 -4.98 20.83
N PRO A 73 14.30 -4.32 20.18
CA PRO A 73 13.00 -4.92 19.93
C PRO A 73 13.13 -6.11 18.98
N LEU A 74 12.26 -7.11 19.16
CA LEU A 74 12.23 -8.28 18.29
C LEU A 74 11.83 -7.88 16.86
N LEU A 75 12.39 -8.59 15.87
CA LEU A 75 12.08 -8.37 14.46
C LEU A 75 10.62 -8.72 14.15
N ASN A 76 9.78 -7.71 13.94
CA ASN A 76 8.41 -7.90 13.48
C ASN A 76 8.39 -8.14 11.95
N LYS A 77 7.94 -9.33 11.53
CA LYS A 77 7.79 -9.68 10.10
C LYS A 77 6.48 -9.18 9.48
N HIS A 78 5.56 -8.62 10.27
CA HIS A 78 4.28 -8.14 9.80
C HIS A 78 4.44 -6.87 8.95
N LYS A 79 4.03 -6.94 7.68
CA LYS A 79 3.96 -5.78 6.79
C LYS A 79 2.50 -5.39 6.60
N PRO A 80 2.14 -4.10 6.68
CA PRO A 80 0.79 -3.64 6.38
C PRO A 80 0.45 -4.00 4.93
N LYS A 81 -0.72 -4.59 4.73
CA LYS A 81 -1.25 -4.93 3.42
C LYS A 81 -2.40 -3.99 3.10
N ALA A 82 -2.62 -3.73 1.80
CA ALA A 82 -3.82 -3.04 1.37
C ALA A 82 -5.06 -3.79 1.85
N THR A 83 -6.09 -3.05 2.25
CA THR A 83 -7.36 -3.60 2.71
C THR A 83 -8.06 -4.33 1.56
N LYS A 84 -8.76 -5.41 1.85
CA LYS A 84 -9.57 -6.10 0.84
C LYS A 84 -10.93 -5.41 0.72
N LEU A 85 -11.33 -5.06 -0.50
CA LEU A 85 -12.66 -4.52 -0.75
C LEU A 85 -13.75 -5.56 -0.42
N ARG A 86 -14.85 -5.07 0.15
CA ARG A 86 -16.10 -5.83 0.31
C ARG A 86 -16.73 -6.01 -1.07
N ALA A 87 -17.41 -7.14 -1.28
CA ALA A 87 -18.08 -7.44 -2.55
C ALA A 87 -19.14 -6.40 -2.96
N SER A 88 -19.75 -5.70 -2.01
CA SER A 88 -20.71 -4.64 -2.29
C SER A 88 -20.08 -3.37 -2.86
N ILE A 89 -18.77 -3.18 -2.68
CA ILE A 89 -18.05 -1.98 -3.10
C ILE A 89 -17.37 -2.26 -4.44
N THR A 90 -18.09 -1.94 -5.50
CA THR A 90 -17.59 -1.97 -6.88
C THR A 90 -17.44 -0.55 -7.40
N PRO A 91 -16.50 -0.26 -8.32
CA PRO A 91 -16.39 1.07 -8.92
C PRO A 91 -17.76 1.53 -9.44
N GLY A 92 -18.17 2.73 -9.06
CA GLY A 92 -19.49 3.28 -9.39
C GLY A 92 -20.59 3.01 -8.37
N THR A 93 -20.37 2.14 -7.38
CA THR A 93 -21.33 1.93 -6.30
C THR A 93 -21.58 3.21 -5.51
N VAL A 94 -22.84 3.50 -5.22
CA VAL A 94 -23.21 4.58 -4.31
C VAL A 94 -23.02 4.12 -2.86
N LEU A 95 -22.33 4.97 -2.11
CA LEU A 95 -21.87 4.78 -0.75
C LEU A 95 -22.57 5.79 0.16
N ILE A 96 -22.96 5.35 1.36
CA ILE A 96 -23.43 6.24 2.43
C ILE A 96 -22.29 6.40 3.43
N LEU A 97 -21.85 7.65 3.64
CA LEU A 97 -20.83 7.96 4.65
C LEU A 97 -21.45 7.95 6.04
N LEU A 98 -20.82 7.25 6.98
CA LEU A 98 -21.31 7.17 8.36
C LEU A 98 -20.65 8.20 9.28
N ALA A 99 -19.41 8.59 8.99
CA ALA A 99 -18.60 9.42 9.88
C ALA A 99 -17.98 10.64 9.18
N GLY A 100 -17.66 11.66 9.98
CA GLY A 100 -17.07 12.92 9.53
C GLY A 100 -18.10 13.97 9.08
N ARG A 101 -17.61 15.06 8.48
CA ARG A 101 -18.43 16.21 8.06
C ARG A 101 -19.54 15.85 7.06
N PHE A 102 -19.34 14.82 6.25
CA PHE A 102 -20.26 14.41 5.20
C PHE A 102 -21.10 13.18 5.58
N LYS A 103 -21.29 12.91 6.88
CA LYS A 103 -22.14 11.81 7.36
C LYS A 103 -23.56 11.91 6.80
N GLY A 104 -24.16 10.77 6.47
CA GLY A 104 -25.50 10.65 5.87
C GLY A 104 -25.56 10.97 4.36
N LYS A 105 -24.51 11.57 3.78
CA LYS A 105 -24.51 11.91 2.35
C LYS A 105 -24.25 10.67 1.49
N ARG A 106 -24.91 10.64 0.33
CA ARG A 106 -24.70 9.63 -0.72
C ARG A 106 -23.57 10.06 -1.64
N VAL A 107 -22.64 9.16 -1.91
CA VAL A 107 -21.37 9.48 -2.56
C VAL A 107 -20.96 8.33 -3.49
N VAL A 108 -20.31 8.61 -4.61
CA VAL A 108 -19.94 7.59 -5.60
C VAL A 108 -18.51 7.09 -5.34
N PHE A 109 -18.32 5.77 -5.35
CA PHE A 109 -17.00 5.15 -5.27
C PHE A 109 -16.29 5.18 -6.63
N LEU A 110 -15.02 5.59 -6.66
CA LEU A 110 -14.22 5.62 -7.89
C LEU A 110 -13.23 4.44 -7.94
N LYS A 111 -12.21 4.48 -7.08
CA LYS A 111 -11.15 3.48 -7.02
C LYS A 111 -10.65 3.28 -5.60
N GLN A 112 -9.98 2.15 -5.36
CA GLN A 112 -9.19 1.94 -4.15
C GLN A 112 -7.79 2.52 -4.37
N LEU A 113 -7.31 3.30 -3.40
CA LEU A 113 -5.96 3.85 -3.39
C LEU A 113 -4.93 2.78 -2.93
N PRO A 114 -3.64 2.96 -3.23
CA PRO A 114 -2.61 2.01 -2.79
C PRO A 114 -2.51 1.89 -1.26
N SER A 115 -2.90 2.93 -0.50
CA SER A 115 -3.08 2.86 0.95
C SER A 115 -4.19 1.91 1.42
N GLY A 116 -5.09 1.51 0.54
CA GLY A 116 -6.31 0.74 0.86
C GLY A 116 -7.53 1.61 1.15
N LEU A 117 -7.39 2.94 1.19
CA LEU A 117 -8.53 3.85 1.35
C LEU A 117 -9.36 3.95 0.07
N LEU A 118 -10.65 4.25 0.22
CA LEU A 118 -11.56 4.48 -0.88
C LEU A 118 -11.42 5.91 -1.38
N LEU A 119 -11.23 6.10 -2.68
CA LEU A 119 -11.42 7.38 -3.33
C LEU A 119 -12.89 7.53 -3.69
N VAL A 120 -13.49 8.59 -3.15
CA VAL A 120 -14.92 8.81 -3.18
C VAL A 120 -15.21 10.23 -3.65
N THR A 121 -16.23 10.42 -4.49
CA THR A 121 -16.69 11.73 -4.97
C THR A 121 -18.20 11.82 -4.88
N GLY A 122 -18.73 12.90 -4.31
CA GLY A 122 -20.17 13.16 -4.37
C GLY A 122 -20.33 14.36 -5.27
N PRO A 123 -20.76 14.18 -6.54
CA PRO A 123 -20.71 15.22 -7.56
C PRO A 123 -20.92 16.61 -6.94
N PHE A 124 -19.86 17.42 -6.90
CA PHE A 124 -19.72 18.50 -5.91
C PHE A 124 -20.88 19.49 -5.96
N LYS A 125 -21.41 19.73 -7.17
CA LYS A 125 -22.58 20.57 -7.42
C LYS A 125 -23.87 20.08 -6.74
N ILE A 126 -24.03 18.78 -6.55
CA ILE A 126 -25.24 18.16 -6.00
C ILE A 126 -25.11 18.02 -4.48
N ASN A 127 -24.04 17.37 -4.03
CA ASN A 127 -23.94 16.93 -2.63
C ASN A 127 -22.93 17.75 -1.80
N GLY A 128 -22.14 18.61 -2.44
CA GLY A 128 -21.09 19.39 -1.78
C GLY A 128 -19.96 18.53 -1.19
N VAL A 129 -19.79 17.29 -1.66
CA VAL A 129 -18.74 16.38 -1.18
C VAL A 129 -17.60 16.40 -2.21
N PRO A 130 -16.44 16.98 -1.90
CA PRO A 130 -15.31 16.99 -2.83
C PRO A 130 -14.72 15.58 -2.98
N LEU A 131 -13.74 15.45 -3.88
CA LEU A 131 -12.89 14.26 -3.91
C LEU A 131 -12.26 14.04 -2.54
N ARG A 132 -12.56 12.90 -1.93
CA ARG A 132 -12.15 12.61 -0.56
C ARG A 132 -11.74 11.15 -0.40
N ARG A 133 -10.74 10.93 0.46
CA ARG A 133 -10.33 9.61 0.91
C ARG A 133 -11.16 9.19 2.12
N VAL A 134 -11.70 7.98 2.07
CA VAL A 134 -12.57 7.44 3.12
C VAL A 134 -12.17 6.00 3.45
N ASN A 135 -12.18 5.65 4.73
CA ASN A 135 -11.99 4.26 5.15
C ASN A 135 -13.29 3.46 4.91
N GLN A 136 -13.14 2.29 4.30
CA GLN A 136 -14.19 1.33 3.99
C GLN A 136 -15.09 0.98 5.18
N SER A 137 -14.58 0.98 6.42
CA SER A 137 -15.39 0.67 7.61
C SER A 137 -16.47 1.70 7.92
N TYR A 138 -16.28 2.96 7.50
CA TYR A 138 -17.23 4.05 7.76
C TYR A 138 -18.21 4.26 6.61
N VAL A 139 -18.45 3.21 5.82
CA VAL A 139 -19.26 3.28 4.62
C VAL A 139 -20.23 2.10 4.54
N ILE A 140 -21.48 2.41 4.18
CA ILE A 140 -22.45 1.42 3.73
C ILE A 140 -22.47 1.44 2.20
N GLY A 141 -22.11 0.30 1.59
CA GLY A 141 -22.29 0.10 0.16
C GLY A 141 -23.75 -0.22 -0.12
N THR A 142 -24.39 0.57 -0.98
CA THR A 142 -25.77 0.34 -1.42
C THR A 142 -25.79 -0.53 -2.69
N SER A 143 -26.98 -0.96 -3.11
CA SER A 143 -27.15 -1.73 -4.35
C SER A 143 -27.11 -0.88 -5.62
N THR A 144 -27.25 0.44 -5.51
CA THR A 144 -27.27 1.34 -6.66
C THR A 144 -25.87 1.56 -7.21
N LYS A 145 -25.75 1.48 -8.54
CA LYS A 145 -24.49 1.61 -9.27
C LYS A 145 -24.66 2.62 -10.38
N VAL A 146 -23.64 3.45 -10.55
CA VAL A 146 -23.50 4.43 -11.63
C VAL A 146 -22.34 3.98 -12.50
N ASP A 147 -22.47 4.04 -13.83
CA ASP A 147 -21.34 3.74 -14.69
C ASP A 147 -20.28 4.86 -14.60
N VAL A 148 -19.03 4.47 -14.38
CA VAL A 148 -17.86 5.36 -14.20
C VAL A 148 -16.73 5.02 -15.17
N SER A 149 -17.01 4.24 -16.21
CA SER A 149 -16.06 3.84 -17.25
C SER A 149 -15.36 5.03 -17.94
N ALA A 150 -16.07 6.14 -18.14
CA ALA A 150 -15.55 7.33 -18.82
C ALA A 150 -14.70 8.28 -17.93
N VAL A 151 -14.54 7.99 -16.63
CA VAL A 151 -13.89 8.93 -15.70
C VAL A 151 -12.40 8.56 -15.51
N ASN A 152 -11.51 9.49 -15.84
CA ASN A 152 -10.07 9.31 -15.65
C ASN A 152 -9.66 9.52 -14.18
N VAL A 153 -9.18 8.47 -13.51
CA VAL A 153 -8.84 8.48 -12.07
C VAL A 153 -7.35 8.27 -11.80
N ASP A 154 -6.52 8.09 -12.82
CA ASP A 154 -5.09 7.70 -12.65
C ASP A 154 -4.24 8.78 -11.97
N LYS A 155 -4.59 10.05 -12.15
CA LYS A 155 -3.86 11.18 -11.56
C LYS A 155 -3.95 11.25 -10.03
N PHE A 156 -4.94 10.59 -9.42
CA PHE A 156 -5.22 10.71 -7.99
C PHE A 156 -4.60 9.58 -7.18
N ASP A 157 -3.49 9.88 -6.49
CA ASP A 157 -2.82 8.97 -5.57
C ASP A 157 -2.84 9.49 -4.12
N ASP A 158 -2.38 8.68 -3.17
CA ASP A 158 -2.33 9.08 -1.75
C ASP A 158 -1.50 10.34 -1.49
N LYS A 159 -0.49 10.61 -2.32
CA LYS A 159 0.36 11.81 -2.27
C LYS A 159 -0.43 13.07 -2.63
N TYR A 160 -1.42 12.97 -3.52
CA TYR A 160 -2.26 14.12 -3.89
C TYR A 160 -3.03 14.68 -2.69
N PHE A 161 -3.36 13.83 -1.73
CA PHE A 161 -4.15 14.19 -0.55
C PHE A 161 -3.30 14.33 0.73
N SER A 162 -1.97 14.39 0.62
CA SER A 162 -1.12 14.63 1.79
C SER A 162 -1.27 16.08 2.25
N LYS A 163 -1.46 16.29 3.55
CA LYS A 163 -1.43 17.63 4.12
C LYS A 163 0.01 18.13 4.13
N GLU A 164 0.22 19.37 3.72
CA GLU A 164 1.50 20.05 3.90
C GLU A 164 1.73 20.24 5.41
N VAL A 165 2.76 19.60 5.94
CA VAL A 165 3.19 19.79 7.33
C VAL A 165 4.21 20.92 7.32
N GLN A 166 3.82 22.10 7.82
CA GLN A 166 4.75 23.19 8.04
C GLN A 166 5.84 22.71 9.02
N LYS A 167 7.10 22.70 8.57
CA LYS A 167 8.23 22.41 9.45
C LYS A 167 8.41 23.60 10.38
N LYS A 168 8.15 23.41 11.68
CA LYS A 168 8.43 24.41 12.71
C LYS A 168 9.93 24.70 12.71
N THR A 169 10.33 25.87 12.21
CA THR A 169 11.73 26.26 12.07
C THR A 169 12.33 26.88 13.32
N LYS A 170 11.52 27.29 14.32
CA LYS A 170 12.02 27.81 15.60
C LYS A 170 11.14 27.34 16.77
N LYS A 171 11.78 26.98 17.88
CA LYS A 171 11.11 26.67 19.16
C LYS A 171 10.83 28.01 19.87
N GLY A 172 9.72 28.66 19.54
CA GLY A 172 9.20 29.81 20.28
C GLY A 172 7.77 29.51 20.74
N GLU A 173 7.41 29.96 21.95
CA GLU A 173 6.11 29.66 22.57
C GLU A 173 4.92 30.34 21.87
N GLY A 174 5.14 31.42 21.10
CA GLY A 174 4.10 32.19 20.40
C GLY A 174 3.51 31.52 19.16
N GLU A 175 4.27 30.69 18.43
CA GLU A 175 3.82 30.05 17.18
C GLU A 175 2.88 28.84 17.41
N PHE A 176 2.65 28.46 18.68
CA PHE A 176 1.81 27.32 19.03
C PHE A 176 0.31 27.57 18.79
N PHE A 177 -0.15 28.82 18.93
CA PHE A 177 -1.57 29.19 18.81
C PHE A 177 -2.01 29.63 17.42
N GLU A 178 -1.09 30.08 16.55
CA GLU A 178 -1.44 30.51 15.18
C GLU A 178 -1.65 29.33 14.23
N ALA A 179 -0.94 28.20 14.46
CA ALA A 179 -1.05 27.00 13.64
C ALA A 179 -2.46 26.35 13.67
N GLU A 180 -3.26 26.56 14.72
CA GLU A 180 -4.65 26.06 14.79
C GLU A 180 -5.63 26.85 13.92
N LYS A 181 -5.39 28.15 13.69
CA LYS A 181 -6.28 29.00 12.87
C LYS A 181 -6.08 28.77 11.38
N GLU A 182 -4.84 28.66 10.90
CA GLU A 182 -4.56 28.46 9.47
C GLU A 182 -5.07 27.13 8.91
N VAL A 183 -5.07 26.07 9.72
CA VAL A 183 -5.57 24.75 9.31
C VAL A 183 -7.09 24.78 9.08
N ARG A 184 -7.81 25.71 9.72
CA ARG A 184 -9.26 25.89 9.53
C ARG A 184 -9.57 26.61 8.22
N GLU A 185 -8.81 27.64 7.86
CA GLU A 185 -9.00 28.40 6.62
C GLU A 185 -8.60 27.63 5.36
N LYS A 186 -7.45 26.94 5.37
CA LYS A 186 -7.01 26.14 4.20
C LYS A 186 -7.91 24.92 3.91
N CYS A 187 -8.75 24.53 4.87
CA CYS A 187 -9.68 23.39 4.76
C CYS A 187 -11.11 23.82 4.39
N ALA A 188 -11.39 25.13 4.32
CA ALA A 188 -12.58 25.67 3.68
C ALA A 188 -12.33 25.78 2.16
N PRO A 189 -13.25 25.30 1.30
CA PRO A 189 -13.12 25.55 -0.14
C PRO A 189 -13.18 27.07 -0.39
N PRO A 190 -12.48 27.60 -1.40
CA PRO A 190 -12.63 29.01 -1.77
C PRO A 190 -14.09 29.25 -2.18
N THR A 191 -14.79 30.07 -1.42
CA THR A 191 -16.03 30.72 -1.87
C THR A 191 -15.66 31.61 -3.04
N LYS A 192 -15.74 31.08 -4.26
CA LYS A 192 -15.91 31.91 -5.45
C LYS A 192 -17.36 32.34 -5.45
N GLU A 193 -17.58 33.63 -5.24
CA GLU A 193 -18.85 34.28 -5.51
C GLU A 193 -19.23 34.06 -6.99
N ARG A 194 -20.53 33.80 -7.20
CA ARG A 194 -21.29 33.57 -8.44
C ARG A 194 -21.42 32.12 -8.91
#